data_AF-A0A532CZA3-F1
#
_entry.id   AF-A0A532CZA3-F1
#
_cell.length_a   1.000
_cell.length_b   1.000
_cell.length_c   1.000
_cell.angle_alpha   90.00
_cell.angle_beta   90.00
_cell.angle_gamma   90.00
#
_symmetry.space_group_name_H-M   'P 1'
#
loop_
_entity.id
_entity.type
_entity.pdbx_description
1 polymer ?
#
loop_
_entity_poly.entity_id
_entity_poly.type
_entity_poly.pdbx_seq_one_letter_code
_entity_poly.pdbx_strand_id
1 'polypeptide(L)'
;MGHLTDIFAPVPVTSFETHGWDSKALESVAFAVLAYQTIMEQCGNVPSVTGAASPRILGCIVPSGPQWYEQLRSRKGGSKKK
;
A
#
# COMPACT_ATOMS: atom_id res chain seq x y z
N MET A 1 7.92 25.60 -3.98
CA MET A 1 9.08 24.73 -3.68
C MET A 1 10.30 25.52 -3.21
N GLY A 2 10.64 26.69 -3.78
CA GLY A 2 11.86 27.44 -3.39
C GLY A 2 12.07 27.63 -1.88
N HIS A 3 11.04 28.07 -1.15
CA HIS A 3 11.14 28.22 0.31
C HIS A 3 11.46 26.91 1.06
N LEU A 4 10.95 25.76 0.60
CA LEU A 4 11.29 24.46 1.19
C LEU A 4 12.73 24.07 0.87
N THR A 5 13.18 24.32 -0.36
CA THR A 5 14.57 24.08 -0.78
C THR A 5 15.56 24.89 0.05
N ASP A 6 15.26 26.15 0.35
CA ASP A 6 16.12 27.02 1.16
C ASP A 6 16.21 26.54 2.61
N ILE A 7 15.07 26.15 3.22
CA ILE A 7 15.02 25.69 4.62
C ILE A 7 15.77 24.36 4.80
N PHE A 8 15.62 23.43 3.87
CA PHE A 8 16.16 22.08 4.01
C PHE A 8 17.58 21.91 3.45
N ALA A 9 18.22 22.98 2.96
CA ALA A 9 19.58 22.91 2.44
C ALA A 9 20.57 22.33 3.48
N PRO A 10 21.45 21.38 3.09
CA PRO A 10 21.76 20.96 1.72
C PRO A 10 20.93 19.76 1.21
N VAL A 11 19.87 19.33 1.91
CA VAL A 11 19.05 18.18 1.50
C VAL A 11 18.23 18.54 0.24
N PRO A 12 18.32 17.78 -0.85
CA PRO A 12 17.57 18.07 -2.07
C PRO A 12 16.05 17.92 -1.86
N VAL A 13 15.31 18.98 -2.19
CA VAL A 13 13.84 18.95 -2.24
C VAL A 13 13.42 18.87 -3.70
N THR A 14 12.79 17.76 -4.08
CA THR A 14 12.35 17.48 -5.46
C THR A 14 10.91 16.96 -5.46
N SER A 15 10.25 17.03 -6.62
CA SER A 15 8.89 16.50 -6.78
C SER A 15 8.92 15.04 -7.22
N PHE A 16 7.78 14.33 -7.07
CA PHE A 16 7.66 12.95 -7.55
C PHE A 16 7.76 12.85 -9.07
N GLU A 17 7.37 13.89 -9.81
CA GLU A 17 7.42 13.89 -11.29
C GLU A 17 8.86 13.81 -11.79
N THR A 18 9.82 14.36 -11.03
CA THR A 18 11.26 14.24 -11.34
C THR A 18 11.73 12.78 -11.33
N HIS A 19 10.99 11.91 -10.62
CA HIS A 19 11.26 10.48 -10.49
C HIS A 19 10.30 9.62 -11.34
N GLY A 20 9.52 10.22 -12.23
CA GLY A 20 8.57 9.52 -13.10
C GLY A 20 7.26 9.11 -12.42
N TRP A 21 6.94 9.68 -11.26
CA TRP A 21 5.70 9.42 -10.52
C TRP A 21 4.78 10.64 -10.55
N ASP A 22 3.48 10.42 -10.76
CA ASP A 22 2.47 11.46 -10.57
C ASP A 22 2.23 11.67 -9.07
N SER A 23 2.58 12.86 -8.55
CA SER A 23 2.37 13.20 -7.13
C SER A 23 0.91 13.03 -6.72
N LYS A 24 -0.05 13.31 -7.61
CA LYS A 24 -1.49 13.20 -7.30
C LYS A 24 -1.95 11.76 -7.15
N ALA A 25 -1.27 10.81 -7.78
CA ALA A 25 -1.63 9.41 -7.74
C ALA A 25 -1.11 8.71 -6.48
N LEU A 26 -0.12 9.28 -5.77
CA LEU A 26 0.63 8.60 -4.72
C LEU A 26 -0.26 8.04 -3.60
N GLU A 27 -1.21 8.84 -3.12
CA GLU A 27 -2.13 8.40 -2.06
C GLU A 27 -3.05 7.28 -2.53
N SER A 28 -3.51 7.34 -3.79
CA SER A 28 -4.36 6.29 -4.38
C SER A 28 -3.59 4.98 -4.54
N VAL A 29 -2.33 5.06 -4.98
CA VAL A 29 -1.43 3.90 -5.06
C VAL A 29 -1.17 3.31 -3.67
N ALA A 30 -1.01 4.14 -2.64
CA ALA A 30 -0.84 3.66 -1.27
C ALA A 30 -2.04 2.81 -0.81
N PHE A 31 -3.28 3.21 -1.12
CA PHE A 31 -4.47 2.38 -0.85
C PHE A 31 -4.48 1.07 -1.63
N ALA A 32 -4.06 1.07 -2.89
CA ALA A 32 -3.94 -0.16 -3.68
C ALA A 32 -2.92 -1.14 -3.07
N VAL A 33 -1.78 -0.61 -2.59
CA VAL A 33 -0.74 -1.39 -1.88
C VAL A 33 -1.26 -1.92 -0.54
N LEU A 34 -2.05 -1.14 0.20
CA LEU A 34 -2.70 -1.62 1.43
C LEU A 34 -3.68 -2.75 1.15
N ALA A 35 -4.52 -2.64 0.10
CA ALA A 35 -5.43 -3.70 -0.29
C ALA A 35 -4.69 -5.00 -0.69
N TYR A 36 -3.58 -4.87 -1.42
CA TYR A 36 -2.71 -6.01 -1.74
C TYR A 36 -2.19 -6.68 -0.47
N GLN A 37 -1.68 -5.90 0.49
CA GLN A 37 -1.20 -6.43 1.78
C GLN A 37 -2.33 -7.14 2.55
N THR A 38 -3.56 -6.60 2.56
CA THR A 38 -4.72 -7.27 3.17
C THR A 38 -4.96 -8.65 2.54
N ILE A 39 -4.94 -8.75 1.21
CA ILE A 39 -5.18 -10.02 0.48
C ILE A 39 -4.04 -11.03 0.73
N MET A 40 -2.81 -10.54 0.88
CA MET A 40 -1.63 -11.36 1.18
C MET A 40 -1.44 -11.65 2.67
N GLU A 41 -2.37 -11.22 3.53
CA GLU A 41 -2.29 -11.37 4.99
C GLU A 41 -1.02 -10.73 5.61
N GLN A 42 -0.57 -9.61 5.02
CA GLN A 42 0.60 -8.86 5.45
C GLN A 42 0.20 -7.60 6.25
N CYS A 43 0.98 -7.27 7.27
CA CYS A 43 0.76 -6.07 8.08
C CYS A 43 1.06 -4.80 7.29
N GLY A 44 0.12 -3.86 7.27
CA GLY A 44 0.22 -2.62 6.48
C GLY A 44 0.55 -1.36 7.27
N ASN A 45 0.56 -1.42 8.61
CA ASN A 45 0.96 -0.30 9.46
C ASN A 45 2.43 -0.40 9.89
N VAL A 46 2.99 0.77 10.21
CA VAL A 46 4.27 0.88 10.92
C VAL A 46 3.99 1.37 12.34
N PRO A 47 4.19 0.54 13.39
CA PRO A 47 3.88 0.90 14.77
C PRO A 47 4.55 2.19 15.25
N SER A 48 5.81 2.42 14.89
CA SER A 48 6.54 3.65 15.27
C SER A 48 5.96 4.93 14.66
N VAL A 49 5.21 4.84 13.56
CA VAL A 49 4.52 5.97 12.92
C VAL A 49 3.11 6.13 13.47
N THR A 50 2.42 5.01 13.74
CA THR A 50 0.99 4.99 14.10
C THR A 50 0.71 4.99 15.60
N GLY A 51 1.70 4.68 16.44
CA GLY A 51 1.51 4.45 17.88
C GLY A 51 0.81 3.14 18.24
N ALA A 52 0.56 2.27 17.26
CA ALA A 52 -0.05 0.96 17.52
C ALA A 52 0.88 0.07 18.38
N ALA A 53 0.29 -0.77 19.24
CA ALA A 53 1.06 -1.66 20.10
C ALA A 53 1.86 -2.74 19.34
N SER A 54 1.49 -3.05 18.10
CA SER A 54 2.16 -4.05 17.26
C SER A 54 1.73 -3.92 15.78
N PRO A 55 2.43 -4.57 14.84
CA PRO A 55 2.01 -4.65 13.45
C PRO A 55 0.62 -5.27 13.29
N ARG A 56 -0.17 -4.77 12.33
CA ARG A 56 -1.55 -5.13 12.04
C ARG A 56 -1.81 -5.15 10.54
N ILE A 57 -2.58 -6.14 10.10
CA ILE A 57 -3.24 -6.12 8.79
C ILE A 57 -4.26 -4.98 8.82
N LEU A 58 -4.25 -4.13 7.79
CA LEU A 58 -5.16 -3.00 7.67
C LEU A 58 -6.29 -3.31 6.69
N GLY A 59 -7.40 -2.59 6.83
CA GLY A 59 -8.55 -2.68 5.92
C GLY A 59 -9.55 -3.79 6.26
N CYS A 60 -10.56 -3.90 5.40
CA CYS A 60 -11.62 -4.90 5.45
C CYS A 60 -11.93 -5.33 4.01
N ILE A 61 -12.12 -6.63 3.79
CA ILE A 61 -12.53 -7.13 2.48
C ILE A 61 -14.05 -7.11 2.41
N VAL A 62 -14.60 -6.32 1.48
CA VAL A 62 -16.03 -6.29 1.19
C VAL A 62 -16.31 -7.23 0.01
N PRO A 63 -17.04 -8.33 0.24
CA PRO A 63 -17.45 -9.27 -0.81
C PRO A 63 -18.24 -8.60 -1.94
N SER A 64 -17.94 -8.94 -3.19
CA SER A 64 -18.75 -8.52 -4.35
C SER A 64 -19.95 -9.44 -4.63
N GLY A 65 -20.36 -10.29 -3.67
CA GLY A 65 -21.42 -11.29 -3.79
C GLY A 65 -20.96 -12.71 -3.43
N PRO A 66 -21.85 -13.72 -3.43
CA PRO A 66 -21.60 -15.05 -2.82
C PRO A 66 -20.36 -15.80 -3.33
N GLN A 67 -19.98 -15.57 -4.58
CA GLN A 67 -18.96 -16.36 -5.29
C GLN A 67 -17.52 -15.85 -5.07
N TRP A 68 -17.34 -14.68 -4.45
CA TRP A 68 -16.04 -14.00 -4.32
C TRP A 68 -14.99 -14.83 -3.54
N TYR A 69 -15.44 -15.57 -2.51
CA TYR A 69 -14.56 -16.32 -1.63
C TYR A 69 -13.96 -17.55 -2.31
N GLU A 70 -14.74 -18.21 -3.19
CA GLU A 70 -14.28 -19.37 -3.97
C GLU A 70 -13.19 -18.98 -4.98
N GLN A 71 -13.32 -17.81 -5.62
CA GLN A 71 -12.33 -17.29 -6.57
C GLN A 71 -10.99 -16.96 -5.91
N LEU A 72 -11.01 -16.44 -4.66
CA LEU A 72 -9.78 -16.15 -3.91
C LEU A 72 -9.06 -17.43 -3.46
N ARG A 73 -9.80 -18.46 -3.00
CA ARG A 73 -9.20 -19.74 -2.57
C ARG A 73 -8.70 -20.57 -3.74
N SER A 74 -9.42 -20.56 -4.87
CA SER A 74 -9.00 -21.19 -6.13
C SER A 74 -7.59 -20.76 -6.55
N ARG A 75 -7.26 -19.47 -6.39
CA ARG A 75 -5.91 -18.94 -6.68
C ARG A 75 -4.83 -19.42 -5.71
N LYS A 76 -5.14 -19.65 -4.42
CA LYS A 76 -4.18 -20.24 -3.45
C LYS A 76 -3.94 -21.74 -3.70
N GLY A 77 -4.80 -22.43 -4.46
CA GLY A 77 -4.68 -23.87 -4.79
C GLY A 77 -4.01 -24.18 -6.14
N GLY A 78 -3.63 -23.18 -6.93
CA GLY A 78 -3.12 -23.32 -8.30
C GLY A 78 -1.65 -23.71 -8.44
N SER A 79 -1.03 -24.33 -7.44
CA SER A 79 0.31 -24.95 -7.57
C SER A 79 0.24 -26.40 -7.09
N LYS A 80 -0.43 -27.24 -7.88
CA LYS A 80 -0.20 -28.70 -7.95
C LYS A 80 -1.02 -29.28 -9.10
N LYS A 81 -0.44 -29.35 -10.30
CA LYS A 81 -0.45 -30.55 -11.16
C LYS A 81 0.34 -30.33 -12.46
N LYS A 82 1.42 -31.13 -12.55
CA LYS A 82 2.12 -31.69 -13.71
C LYS A 82 2.53 -30.76 -14.85
#